data_AF-D3IBA0-F1
#
_entry.id   AF-D3IBA0-F1
#
_cell.length_a   1.000
_cell.length_b   1.000
_cell.length_c   1.000
_cell.angle_alpha   90.00
_cell.angle_beta   90.00
_cell.angle_gamma   90.00
#
_symmetry.space_group_name_H-M   'P 1'
#
loop_
_entity.id
_entity.type
_entity.pdbx_description
1 polymer ?
#
loop_
_entity_poly.entity_id
_entity_poly.type
_entity_poly.pdbx_seq_one_letter_code
_entity_poly.pdbx_strand_id
1 'polypeptide(L)'
;MNKKFLTIIKVAIGIILIAGLTTACSNSINVQGVDEENYSTPEKQLAYLTDKYGASMRDSLLFNVKGATNFYVNVTTASTTKQEYSLSYDATVLKAYNDKNKTNYQALPEDLVTIEGTPVVEAGDIKSNPISVKYNTANNLEKNGIYAIPLRLNSAQNQISKEKGEFVLFVQDITKMPNCHKHNGLQVISCMEINDSNPLYNLCFTLQGTGQYFFDQVILFSGNINYNLETQEVYNYNNENISHVLQYKEKYLEPLQQKGMKVILGILGNHDRAAITNLSVEGCKHFAQELKAKVEAYNLDGVFFDDEYSNTGGSYPGFVSGGNASRLCYETKKAMPNKLVQVYVYGGTTNLYSVEGKQPGEFVDCGIHDYGGTSDLSNNYPGMPKSGMFLGSVECARNYASPSSVYDRIKSEGYGGTMVFGLDPKRTPLEVLNRISQAFYGANVVQTGIYRKDW
;
A
#
# COMPACT_ATOMS: atom_id res chain seq x y z
N MET A 1 -17.25 60.91 22.63
CA MET A 1 -18.71 60.91 22.88
C MET A 1 -19.42 60.98 21.54
N ASN A 2 -20.10 59.91 21.11
CA ASN A 2 -21.44 59.94 20.50
C ASN A 2 -21.79 58.59 19.85
N LYS A 3 -22.97 58.10 20.24
CA LYS A 3 -23.63 56.86 19.85
C LYS A 3 -24.91 57.20 19.06
N LYS A 4 -25.21 56.31 18.09
CA LYS A 4 -26.55 55.79 17.68
C LYS A 4 -27.56 56.70 16.99
N PHE A 5 -28.13 56.21 15.87
CA PHE A 5 -29.51 55.67 15.68
C PHE A 5 -29.63 55.17 14.20
N LEU A 6 -29.83 53.88 13.91
CA LEU A 6 -31.07 53.09 13.62
C LEU A 6 -32.05 53.75 12.59
N THR A 7 -32.47 53.12 11.48
CA THR A 7 -33.63 52.17 11.38
C THR A 7 -33.83 51.70 9.89
N ILE A 8 -33.75 50.39 9.57
CA ILE A 8 -34.78 49.39 9.10
C ILE A 8 -35.62 49.74 7.83
N ILE A 9 -35.71 48.80 6.85
CA ILE A 9 -36.97 48.26 6.25
C ILE A 9 -36.75 47.01 5.35
N LYS A 10 -37.43 45.92 5.79
CA LYS A 10 -38.08 44.73 5.18
C LYS A 10 -37.77 44.26 3.74
N VAL A 11 -37.51 42.94 3.64
CA VAL A 11 -37.67 42.10 2.42
C VAL A 11 -38.84 41.14 2.63
N ALA A 12 -39.70 41.02 1.62
CA ALA A 12 -40.79 40.03 1.55
C ALA A 12 -40.64 39.15 0.30
N ILE A 13 -41.14 37.93 0.47
CA ILE A 13 -40.94 36.69 -0.30
C ILE A 13 -41.78 36.65 -1.59
N GLY A 14 -41.29 35.95 -2.61
CA GLY A 14 -42.09 35.44 -3.72
C GLY A 14 -41.49 34.16 -4.32
N ILE A 15 -42.19 33.03 -4.16
CA ILE A 15 -41.90 31.71 -4.75
C ILE A 15 -42.62 31.63 -6.10
N ILE A 16 -41.93 31.17 -7.16
CA ILE A 16 -42.56 30.57 -8.34
C ILE A 16 -41.80 29.29 -8.72
N LEU A 17 -42.55 28.19 -8.80
CA LEU A 17 -42.15 26.85 -9.24
C LEU A 17 -42.50 26.72 -10.73
N ILE A 18 -41.55 26.33 -11.59
CA ILE A 18 -41.84 25.72 -12.91
C ILE A 18 -40.82 24.60 -13.15
N ALA A 19 -41.35 23.43 -13.49
CA ALA A 19 -40.62 22.23 -13.92
C ALA A 19 -40.44 22.21 -15.45
N GLY A 20 -39.36 21.59 -15.95
CA GLY A 20 -39.30 21.01 -17.29
C GLY A 20 -38.04 21.30 -18.14
N LEU A 21 -37.33 20.21 -18.45
CA LEU A 21 -36.60 19.89 -19.69
C LEU A 21 -35.26 20.58 -20.04
N THR A 22 -34.22 19.73 -20.02
CA THR A 22 -33.01 19.66 -20.87
C THR A 22 -32.71 20.80 -21.87
N THR A 23 -31.53 21.40 -21.73
CA THR A 23 -30.55 21.66 -22.82
C THR A 23 -29.29 22.30 -22.26
N ALA A 24 -28.13 21.81 -22.72
CA ALA A 24 -26.82 22.35 -22.38
C ALA A 24 -26.65 23.75 -22.98
N CYS A 25 -26.29 24.73 -22.14
CA CYS A 25 -25.77 26.02 -22.58
C CYS A 25 -24.57 26.40 -21.70
N SER A 26 -23.45 26.59 -22.38
CA SER A 26 -22.18 27.10 -21.88
C SER A 26 -22.35 28.41 -21.13
N ASN A 27 -21.91 28.47 -19.88
CA ASN A 27 -21.62 29.73 -19.19
C ASN A 27 -20.10 29.94 -19.21
N SER A 28 -19.63 30.70 -20.19
CA SER A 28 -18.29 31.28 -20.16
C SER A 28 -18.26 32.40 -19.12
N ILE A 29 -17.49 32.20 -18.05
CA ILE A 29 -17.10 33.28 -17.15
C ILE A 29 -16.02 34.09 -17.89
N ASN A 30 -16.36 35.31 -18.27
CA ASN A 30 -15.43 36.24 -18.90
C ASN A 30 -14.57 36.88 -17.79
N VAL A 31 -13.42 36.25 -17.50
CA VAL A 31 -12.41 36.82 -16.61
C VAL A 31 -11.62 37.83 -17.43
N GLN A 32 -11.57 39.09 -16.98
CA GLN A 32 -10.77 40.14 -17.60
C GLN A 32 -9.33 39.66 -17.76
N GLY A 33 -8.83 39.78 -18.99
CA GLY A 33 -7.53 39.27 -19.43
C GLY A 33 -6.41 39.72 -18.50
N VAL A 34 -5.68 38.74 -17.99
CA VAL A 34 -4.37 38.95 -17.40
C VAL A 34 -3.43 39.34 -18.55
N ASP A 35 -2.60 40.35 -18.33
CA ASP A 35 -1.56 40.74 -19.29
C ASP A 35 -0.53 39.59 -19.41
N GLU A 36 -0.60 38.87 -20.53
CA GLU A 36 0.28 37.76 -20.88
C GLU A 36 1.51 38.20 -21.71
N GLU A 37 1.75 39.51 -21.91
CA GLU A 37 2.89 39.99 -22.74
C GLU A 37 4.26 39.54 -22.22
N ASN A 38 4.36 39.12 -20.95
CA ASN A 38 5.57 38.55 -20.34
C ASN A 38 5.62 37.02 -20.35
N TYR A 39 4.58 36.32 -20.83
CA TYR A 39 4.59 34.87 -21.05
C TYR A 39 4.94 34.58 -22.50
N SER A 40 6.23 34.43 -22.79
CA SER A 40 6.63 33.76 -24.03
C SER A 40 6.16 32.31 -23.95
N THR A 41 5.21 31.92 -24.79
CA THR A 41 5.02 30.51 -25.11
C THR A 41 6.37 29.99 -25.62
N PRO A 42 6.91 28.87 -25.08
CA PRO A 42 8.15 28.32 -25.60
C PRO A 42 7.98 28.07 -27.10
N GLU A 43 8.77 28.75 -27.94
CA GLU A 43 8.71 28.58 -29.41
C GLU A 43 8.99 27.12 -29.84
N LYS A 44 9.52 26.28 -28.92
CA LYS A 44 9.78 24.87 -29.15
C LYS A 44 9.19 24.01 -28.04
N GLN A 45 8.57 22.89 -28.45
CA GLN A 45 8.10 21.81 -27.59
C GLN A 45 9.22 21.36 -26.63
N LEU A 46 8.91 21.26 -25.34
CA LEU A 46 9.86 20.83 -24.31
C LEU A 46 9.60 19.37 -23.93
N ALA A 47 10.63 18.54 -23.98
CA ALA A 47 10.58 17.13 -23.58
C ALA A 47 11.16 16.92 -22.18
N TYR A 48 10.56 16.00 -21.42
CA TYR A 48 11.02 15.60 -20.09
C TYR A 48 10.75 14.12 -19.81
N LEU A 49 11.48 13.56 -18.84
CA LEU A 49 11.41 12.15 -18.49
C LEU A 49 10.58 11.95 -17.21
N THR A 50 9.73 10.93 -17.23
CA THR A 50 9.13 10.37 -16.01
C THR A 50 9.29 8.86 -15.98
N ASP A 51 9.29 8.27 -14.79
CA ASP A 51 9.08 6.83 -14.67
C ASP A 51 7.59 6.45 -14.83
N LYS A 52 7.27 5.16 -14.65
CA LYS A 52 5.89 4.66 -14.74
C LYS A 52 4.97 5.14 -13.62
N TYR A 53 5.54 5.64 -12.52
CA TYR A 53 4.81 6.19 -11.38
C TYR A 53 4.57 7.69 -11.51
N GLY A 54 5.11 8.32 -12.57
CA GLY A 54 4.99 9.75 -12.82
C GLY A 54 6.03 10.59 -12.08
N ALA A 55 6.99 9.98 -11.39
CA ALA A 55 8.09 10.71 -10.78
C ALA A 55 9.00 11.31 -11.85
N SER A 56 9.62 12.44 -11.54
CA SER A 56 10.60 13.11 -12.40
C SER A 56 11.86 13.45 -11.59
N MET A 57 12.99 13.62 -12.27
CA MET A 57 14.33 13.85 -11.70
C MET A 57 14.91 12.70 -10.87
N ARG A 58 14.10 12.03 -10.04
CA ARG A 58 14.52 10.87 -9.24
C ARG A 58 13.33 10.04 -8.77
N ASP A 59 13.58 8.77 -8.54
CA ASP A 59 12.75 7.86 -7.74
C ASP A 59 13.67 6.83 -7.06
N SER A 60 13.11 6.01 -6.17
CA SER A 60 13.82 4.91 -5.51
C SER A 60 13.01 3.63 -5.55
N LEU A 61 13.66 2.52 -5.94
CA LEU A 61 13.08 1.18 -6.02
C LEU A 61 13.97 0.17 -5.29
N LEU A 62 13.38 -0.96 -4.90
CA LEU A 62 14.11 -2.11 -4.40
C LEU A 62 14.08 -3.22 -5.45
N PHE A 63 15.11 -4.08 -5.44
CA PHE A 63 15.09 -5.28 -6.28
C PHE A 63 15.81 -6.46 -5.64
N ASN A 64 15.36 -7.66 -6.00
CA ASN A 64 15.93 -8.93 -5.59
C ASN A 64 16.35 -9.70 -6.84
N VAL A 65 17.66 -9.92 -7.02
CA VAL A 65 18.33 -10.48 -8.20
C VAL A 65 18.27 -9.59 -9.44
N LYS A 66 17.08 -9.13 -9.82
CA LYS A 66 16.85 -8.25 -10.97
C LYS A 66 15.65 -7.35 -10.74
N GLY A 67 15.60 -6.22 -11.42
CA GLY A 67 14.49 -5.30 -11.43
C GLY A 67 14.28 -4.68 -12.80
N ALA A 68 13.10 -4.11 -13.02
CA ALA A 68 12.77 -3.38 -14.23
C ALA A 68 11.75 -2.30 -13.91
N THR A 69 11.88 -1.15 -14.54
CA THR A 69 10.84 -0.12 -14.55
C THR A 69 10.75 0.54 -15.92
N ASN A 70 9.58 1.06 -16.24
CA ASN A 70 9.38 1.76 -17.49
C ASN A 70 9.54 3.26 -17.28
N PHE A 71 10.14 3.91 -18.26
CA PHE A 71 10.21 5.35 -18.39
C PHE A 71 9.43 5.82 -19.60
N TYR A 72 9.05 7.09 -19.59
CA TYR A 72 8.29 7.74 -20.63
C TYR A 72 8.86 9.12 -20.90
N VAL A 73 8.95 9.47 -22.19
CA VAL A 73 9.17 10.85 -22.60
C VAL A 73 7.81 11.52 -22.68
N ASN A 74 7.69 12.65 -22.01
CA ASN A 74 6.51 13.50 -22.06
C ASN A 74 6.89 14.84 -22.70
N VAL A 75 5.96 15.41 -23.45
CA VAL A 75 6.13 16.71 -24.11
C VAL A 75 5.08 17.69 -23.62
N THR A 76 5.43 18.98 -23.54
CA THR A 76 4.53 20.01 -23.02
C THR A 76 3.34 20.34 -23.93
N THR A 77 3.46 20.07 -25.22
CA THR A 77 2.46 20.32 -26.25
C THR A 77 2.49 19.18 -27.26
N ALA A 78 1.36 18.82 -27.87
CA ALA A 78 1.35 17.80 -28.92
C ALA A 78 1.99 18.33 -30.22
N SER A 79 2.75 17.49 -30.92
CA SER A 79 3.33 17.83 -32.24
C SER A 79 2.44 17.29 -33.36
N THR A 80 2.45 17.96 -34.51
CA THR A 80 1.77 17.48 -35.74
C THR A 80 2.58 16.39 -36.46
N THR A 81 3.81 16.15 -36.03
CA THR A 81 4.69 15.13 -36.60
C THR A 81 5.24 14.23 -35.50
N LYS A 82 5.55 12.98 -35.83
CA LYS A 82 6.18 12.04 -34.90
C LYS A 82 7.51 12.62 -34.38
N GLN A 83 7.80 12.40 -33.11
CA GLN A 83 9.03 12.85 -32.46
C GLN A 83 9.80 11.66 -31.89
N GLU A 84 11.07 11.56 -32.23
CA GLU A 84 11.96 10.49 -31.79
C GLU A 84 12.97 11.03 -30.77
N TYR A 85 13.20 10.23 -29.72
CA TYR A 85 14.11 10.55 -28.63
C TYR A 85 15.02 9.34 -28.35
N SER A 86 16.04 9.53 -27.51
CA SER A 86 16.79 8.41 -26.94
C SER A 86 17.08 8.62 -25.46
N LEU A 87 17.22 7.53 -24.73
CA LEU A 87 17.57 7.52 -23.31
C LEU A 87 18.91 6.79 -23.15
N SER A 88 19.87 7.42 -22.48
CA SER A 88 21.21 6.85 -22.27
C SER A 88 21.57 6.82 -20.79
N TYR A 89 22.38 5.83 -20.40
CA TYR A 89 23.10 5.86 -19.13
C TYR A 89 24.18 6.96 -19.19
N ASP A 90 24.27 7.83 -18.19
CA ASP A 90 25.27 8.90 -18.17
C ASP A 90 25.78 9.22 -16.75
N ALA A 91 27.01 8.77 -16.45
CA ALA A 91 27.65 8.98 -15.15
C ALA A 91 27.80 10.46 -14.75
N THR A 92 27.81 11.40 -15.70
CA THR A 92 27.91 12.84 -15.39
C THR A 92 26.67 13.38 -14.69
N VAL A 93 25.49 12.79 -14.95
CA VAL A 93 24.23 13.12 -14.26
C VAL A 93 24.34 12.79 -12.77
N LEU A 94 24.88 11.61 -12.43
CA LEU A 94 25.10 11.25 -11.02
C LEU A 94 26.14 12.15 -10.36
N LYS A 95 27.22 12.50 -11.08
CA LYS A 95 28.22 13.43 -10.55
C LYS A 95 27.58 14.78 -10.20
N ALA A 96 26.80 15.35 -11.12
CA ALA A 96 26.08 16.60 -10.89
C ALA A 96 25.08 16.49 -9.72
N TYR A 97 24.37 15.37 -9.61
CA TYR A 97 23.48 15.09 -8.49
C TYR A 97 24.23 15.06 -7.15
N ASN A 98 25.34 14.31 -7.08
CA ASN A 98 26.15 14.20 -5.86
C ASN A 98 26.75 15.56 -5.45
N ASP A 99 27.30 16.31 -6.40
CA ASP A 99 27.88 17.64 -6.16
C ASP A 99 26.84 18.64 -5.62
N LYS A 100 25.62 18.61 -6.20
CA LYS A 100 24.47 19.45 -5.82
C LYS A 100 23.92 19.08 -4.44
N ASN A 101 23.76 17.78 -4.15
CA ASN A 101 23.10 17.30 -2.94
C ASN A 101 24.07 16.97 -1.79
N LYS A 102 25.38 17.13 -1.98
CA LYS A 102 26.43 16.76 -1.01
C LYS A 102 26.35 15.28 -0.60
N THR A 103 26.10 14.43 -1.59
CA THR A 103 26.03 12.97 -1.43
C THR A 103 27.20 12.30 -2.14
N ASN A 104 27.39 11.00 -1.91
CA ASN A 104 28.46 10.22 -2.54
C ASN A 104 27.94 8.85 -3.01
N TYR A 105 26.77 8.84 -3.64
CA TYR A 105 26.18 7.62 -4.17
C TYR A 105 27.03 7.05 -5.29
N GLN A 106 27.18 5.73 -5.30
CA GLN A 106 27.84 5.01 -6.38
C GLN A 106 26.85 4.71 -7.50
N ALA A 107 27.32 4.75 -8.73
CA ALA A 107 26.52 4.33 -9.87
C ALA A 107 26.42 2.79 -9.88
N LEU A 108 25.27 2.24 -10.24
CA LEU A 108 25.19 0.82 -10.57
C LEU A 108 26.04 0.61 -11.83
N PRO A 109 26.96 -0.37 -11.87
CA PRO A 109 27.78 -0.63 -13.04
C PRO A 109 26.93 -0.71 -14.33
N GLU A 110 27.37 0.01 -15.37
CA GLU A 110 26.60 0.17 -16.61
C GLU A 110 26.32 -1.18 -17.31
N ASP A 111 27.23 -2.14 -17.19
CA ASP A 111 27.07 -3.51 -17.70
C ASP A 111 25.96 -4.31 -17.01
N LEU A 112 25.49 -3.87 -15.83
CA LEU A 112 24.34 -4.44 -15.14
C LEU A 112 23.02 -3.78 -15.53
N VAL A 113 23.04 -2.72 -16.34
CA VAL A 113 21.87 -1.96 -16.78
C VAL A 113 21.60 -2.22 -18.25
N THR A 114 20.34 -2.44 -18.60
CA THR A 114 19.90 -2.56 -19.99
C THR A 114 18.75 -1.60 -20.24
N ILE A 115 18.90 -0.72 -21.23
CA ILE A 115 17.87 0.22 -21.67
C ILE A 115 17.32 -0.30 -23.00
N GLU A 116 16.05 -0.66 -23.02
CA GLU A 116 15.36 -1.20 -24.19
C GLU A 116 14.21 -0.30 -24.64
N GLY A 117 14.09 -0.15 -25.95
CA GLY A 117 13.02 0.63 -26.58
C GLY A 117 13.49 2.00 -27.04
N THR A 118 12.95 2.43 -28.18
CA THR A 118 13.12 3.79 -28.71
C THR A 118 11.89 4.60 -28.33
N PRO A 119 12.04 5.69 -27.55
CA PRO A 119 10.91 6.55 -27.22
C PRO A 119 10.46 7.37 -28.44
N VAL A 120 9.22 7.13 -28.83
CA VAL A 120 8.51 7.84 -29.90
C VAL A 120 7.25 8.44 -29.32
N VAL A 121 7.07 9.76 -29.51
CA VAL A 121 5.80 10.44 -29.27
C VAL A 121 5.13 10.60 -30.63
N GLU A 122 4.00 9.92 -30.83
CA GLU A 122 3.25 9.98 -32.08
C GLU A 122 2.62 11.36 -32.30
N ALA A 123 2.28 11.67 -33.55
CA ALA A 123 1.61 12.93 -33.87
C ALA A 123 0.27 13.04 -33.13
N GLY A 124 0.05 14.16 -32.43
CA GLY A 124 -1.13 14.38 -31.58
C GLY A 124 -0.99 13.91 -30.13
N ASP A 125 -0.01 13.04 -29.83
CA ASP A 125 0.22 12.55 -28.48
C ASP A 125 1.15 13.46 -27.67
N ILE A 126 1.11 13.29 -26.34
CA ILE A 126 1.97 14.01 -25.40
C ILE A 126 2.89 13.08 -24.58
N LYS A 127 2.81 11.77 -24.82
CA LYS A 127 3.54 10.75 -24.07
C LYS A 127 4.03 9.66 -25.01
N SER A 128 5.25 9.18 -24.80
CA SER A 128 5.84 8.14 -25.64
C SER A 128 5.33 6.74 -25.32
N ASN A 129 5.64 5.78 -26.19
CA ASN A 129 5.72 4.37 -25.81
C ASN A 129 6.73 4.16 -24.64
N PRO A 130 6.59 3.08 -23.84
CA PRO A 130 7.48 2.82 -22.72
C PRO A 130 8.91 2.51 -23.17
N ILE A 131 9.88 2.98 -22.38
CA ILE A 131 11.29 2.59 -22.43
C ILE A 131 11.56 1.71 -21.22
N SER A 132 12.00 0.46 -21.40
CA SER A 132 12.26 -0.45 -20.29
C SER A 132 13.69 -0.29 -19.81
N VAL A 133 13.87 0.08 -18.54
CA VAL A 133 15.18 0.11 -17.87
C VAL A 133 15.24 -1.08 -16.92
N LYS A 134 16.07 -2.07 -17.27
CA LYS A 134 16.29 -3.31 -16.53
C LYS A 134 17.64 -3.24 -15.83
N TYR A 135 17.75 -3.88 -14.68
CA TYR A 135 18.97 -3.89 -13.89
C TYR A 135 19.11 -5.20 -13.11
N ASN A 136 20.36 -5.64 -12.88
CA ASN A 136 20.67 -6.92 -12.23
C ASN A 136 21.63 -6.72 -11.05
N THR A 137 21.60 -7.68 -10.12
CA THR A 137 22.59 -7.82 -9.05
C THR A 137 23.92 -8.35 -9.60
N ALA A 138 24.99 -8.19 -8.83
CA ALA A 138 26.27 -8.84 -9.07
C ALA A 138 27.00 -9.19 -7.77
N ASN A 139 27.97 -10.10 -7.85
CA ASN A 139 28.70 -10.59 -6.68
C ASN A 139 29.49 -9.49 -5.95
N ASN A 140 29.95 -8.45 -6.66
CA ASN A 140 30.71 -7.34 -6.12
C ASN A 140 29.85 -6.21 -5.51
N LEU A 141 28.52 -6.24 -5.66
CA LEU A 141 27.65 -5.23 -5.04
C LEU A 141 27.59 -5.41 -3.51
N GLU A 142 27.42 -4.35 -2.77
CA GLU A 142 27.35 -4.37 -1.30
C GLU A 142 26.05 -5.03 -0.82
N LYS A 143 26.12 -5.70 0.33
CA LYS A 143 24.91 -6.22 0.97
C LYS A 143 24.01 -5.04 1.35
N ASN A 144 22.77 -5.05 0.86
CA ASN A 144 21.82 -3.95 1.08
C ASN A 144 22.28 -2.61 0.48
N GLY A 145 23.16 -2.66 -0.54
CA GLY A 145 23.74 -1.47 -1.17
C GLY A 145 22.71 -0.65 -1.94
N ILE A 146 22.89 0.66 -1.94
CA ILE A 146 22.07 1.62 -2.70
C ILE A 146 22.92 2.16 -3.85
N TYR A 147 22.45 1.97 -5.07
CA TYR A 147 23.12 2.39 -6.29
C TYR A 147 22.25 3.33 -7.10
N ALA A 148 22.87 4.20 -7.89
CA ALA A 148 22.17 5.09 -8.80
C ALA A 148 22.27 4.59 -10.25
N ILE A 149 21.16 4.60 -10.97
CA ILE A 149 21.11 4.46 -12.43
C ILE A 149 20.85 5.86 -12.99
N PRO A 150 21.91 6.57 -13.44
CA PRO A 150 21.77 7.91 -13.99
C PRO A 150 21.37 7.86 -15.47
N LEU A 151 20.27 8.52 -15.80
CA LEU A 151 19.67 8.53 -17.12
C LEU A 151 19.62 9.95 -17.69
N ARG A 152 19.98 10.10 -18.97
CA ARG A 152 19.86 11.35 -19.73
C ARG A 152 18.96 11.14 -20.94
N LEU A 153 17.92 11.97 -21.05
CA LEU A 153 17.12 12.12 -22.25
C LEU A 153 17.90 12.91 -23.30
N ASN A 154 17.90 12.43 -24.54
CA ASN A 154 18.54 13.07 -25.68
C ASN A 154 17.55 13.25 -26.83
N SER A 155 17.71 14.34 -27.59
CA SER A 155 16.94 14.65 -28.79
C SER A 155 17.82 15.44 -29.76
N ALA A 156 17.67 15.21 -31.06
CA ALA A 156 18.33 16.02 -32.08
C ALA A 156 17.47 17.21 -32.55
N GLN A 157 16.15 17.14 -32.34
CA GLN A 157 15.18 18.08 -32.92
C GLN A 157 14.52 18.97 -31.86
N ASN A 158 14.32 18.44 -30.65
CA ASN A 158 13.51 19.08 -29.60
C ASN A 158 14.35 19.61 -28.45
N GLN A 159 13.83 20.63 -27.78
CA GLN A 159 14.44 21.10 -26.55
C GLN A 159 14.12 20.12 -25.42
N ILE A 160 15.13 19.84 -24.59
CA ILE A 160 14.99 18.99 -23.41
C ILE A 160 14.98 19.88 -22.18
N SER A 161 14.09 19.58 -21.24
CA SER A 161 14.02 20.26 -19.96
C SER A 161 15.37 20.17 -19.24
N LYS A 162 15.96 21.33 -18.91
CA LYS A 162 17.20 21.39 -18.12
C LYS A 162 17.03 20.76 -16.73
N GLU A 163 15.83 20.78 -16.19
CA GLU A 163 15.52 20.26 -14.87
C GLU A 163 15.07 18.80 -14.92
N LYS A 164 14.21 18.45 -15.89
CA LYS A 164 13.52 17.14 -15.95
C LYS A 164 13.95 16.25 -17.12
N GLY A 165 14.99 16.63 -17.86
CA GLY A 165 15.61 15.81 -18.91
C GLY A 165 16.61 14.79 -18.38
N GLU A 166 17.02 14.93 -17.13
CA GLU A 166 17.90 14.01 -16.42
C GLU A 166 17.11 13.30 -15.31
N PHE A 167 17.48 12.05 -15.01
CA PHE A 167 16.83 11.27 -13.96
C PHE A 167 17.86 10.41 -13.23
N VAL A 168 17.80 10.38 -11.91
CA VAL A 168 18.61 9.48 -11.08
C VAL A 168 17.68 8.47 -10.40
N LEU A 169 17.66 7.24 -10.92
CA LEU A 169 16.91 6.15 -10.30
C LEU A 169 17.78 5.49 -9.24
N PHE A 170 17.41 5.60 -7.98
CA PHE A 170 18.05 4.86 -6.91
C PHE A 170 17.50 3.44 -6.85
N VAL A 171 18.37 2.45 -6.83
CA VAL A 171 18.01 1.04 -6.70
C VAL A 171 18.73 0.44 -5.50
N GLN A 172 17.96 -0.11 -4.57
CA GLN A 172 18.48 -0.82 -3.41
C GLN A 172 18.52 -2.33 -3.69
N ASP A 173 19.72 -2.90 -3.69
CA ASP A 173 19.93 -4.33 -3.90
C ASP A 173 19.70 -5.09 -2.60
N ILE A 174 18.53 -5.71 -2.49
CA ILE A 174 18.20 -6.56 -1.34
C ILE A 174 18.59 -8.01 -1.57
N THR A 175 19.21 -8.41 -2.69
CA THR A 175 19.51 -9.82 -3.02
C THR A 175 20.22 -10.56 -1.89
N LYS A 176 21.24 -9.94 -1.30
CA LYS A 176 22.06 -10.51 -0.22
C LYS A 176 21.42 -10.39 1.17
N MET A 177 20.22 -9.81 1.26
CA MET A 177 19.43 -9.81 2.48
C MET A 177 18.69 -11.14 2.61
N PRO A 178 18.74 -11.78 3.80
CA PRO A 178 18.01 -13.01 4.06
C PRO A 178 16.49 -12.78 4.04
N ASN A 179 15.72 -13.86 4.06
CA ASN A 179 14.27 -13.81 4.19
C ASN A 179 13.83 -13.54 5.65
N CYS A 180 12.52 -13.47 5.87
CA CYS A 180 11.93 -13.31 7.21
C CYS A 180 11.78 -14.63 8.01
N HIS A 181 12.06 -15.81 7.44
CA HIS A 181 11.66 -17.10 8.03
C HIS A 181 12.58 -17.56 9.18
N LYS A 182 12.18 -17.31 10.42
CA LYS A 182 12.94 -17.74 11.60
C LYS A 182 12.76 -19.24 11.87
N HIS A 183 13.81 -19.87 12.39
CA HIS A 183 13.88 -21.33 12.60
C HIS A 183 12.83 -21.90 13.56
N ASN A 184 12.31 -21.10 14.49
CA ASN A 184 11.37 -21.55 15.52
C ASN A 184 9.90 -21.35 15.14
N GLY A 185 9.61 -20.82 13.95
CA GLY A 185 8.25 -20.62 13.44
C GLY A 185 7.44 -19.49 14.09
N LEU A 186 7.97 -18.80 15.11
CA LEU A 186 7.31 -17.65 15.72
C LEU A 186 7.28 -16.47 14.75
N GLN A 187 6.13 -15.83 14.64
CA GLN A 187 5.90 -14.75 13.69
C GLN A 187 5.58 -13.41 14.37
N VAL A 188 5.93 -12.33 13.69
CA VAL A 188 5.48 -10.97 14.02
C VAL A 188 4.73 -10.40 12.83
N ILE A 189 3.45 -10.11 13.02
CA ILE A 189 2.58 -9.49 12.03
C ILE A 189 2.65 -7.97 12.20
N SER A 190 2.88 -7.22 11.13
CA SER A 190 2.71 -5.77 11.11
C SER A 190 1.35 -5.41 10.52
N CYS A 191 0.45 -4.84 11.32
CA CYS A 191 -0.79 -4.26 10.82
C CYS A 191 -0.59 -2.76 10.61
N MET A 192 -0.53 -2.33 9.35
CA MET A 192 -0.12 -0.96 8.98
C MET A 192 -1.29 -0.13 8.49
N GLU A 193 -1.47 1.04 9.09
CA GLU A 193 -2.35 2.10 8.59
C GLU A 193 -1.78 2.68 7.29
N ILE A 194 -2.20 2.12 6.15
CA ILE A 194 -1.67 2.49 4.84
C ILE A 194 -2.01 3.95 4.48
N ASN A 195 -3.01 4.54 5.12
CA ASN A 195 -3.30 5.96 4.95
C ASN A 195 -2.10 6.85 5.32
N ASP A 196 -1.28 6.43 6.29
CA ASP A 196 -0.18 7.23 6.83
C ASP A 196 1.20 6.65 6.53
N SER A 197 1.30 5.32 6.35
CA SER A 197 2.58 4.62 6.40
C SER A 197 2.85 3.76 5.16
N ASN A 198 4.11 3.75 4.72
CA ASN A 198 4.57 2.97 3.58
C ASN A 198 4.90 1.52 4.00
N PRO A 199 4.32 0.48 3.38
CA PRO A 199 4.51 -0.91 3.80
C PRO A 199 5.96 -1.41 3.65
N LEU A 200 6.78 -0.76 2.81
CA LEU A 200 8.22 -1.04 2.69
C LEU A 200 8.99 -0.79 3.98
N TYR A 201 8.42 -0.02 4.92
CA TYR A 201 9.06 0.23 6.21
C TYR A 201 9.33 -1.06 7.01
N ASN A 202 8.60 -2.14 6.76
CA ASN A 202 8.89 -3.46 7.33
C ASN A 202 10.29 -3.99 6.96
N LEU A 203 10.84 -3.60 5.80
CA LEU A 203 12.19 -3.97 5.35
C LEU A 203 13.29 -3.17 6.06
N CYS A 204 12.95 -2.20 6.90
CA CYS A 204 13.94 -1.52 7.73
C CYS A 204 14.36 -2.34 8.94
N PHE A 205 13.65 -3.40 9.32
CA PHE A 205 13.83 -4.10 10.59
C PHE A 205 14.40 -5.50 10.41
N THR A 206 15.59 -5.74 10.95
CA THR A 206 16.28 -7.03 10.87
C THR A 206 16.75 -7.49 12.24
N LEU A 207 16.96 -8.78 12.41
CA LEU A 207 17.52 -9.36 13.63
C LEU A 207 19.04 -9.20 13.65
N GLN A 208 19.59 -8.71 14.77
CA GLN A 208 21.04 -8.70 15.00
C GLN A 208 21.60 -10.13 14.90
N GLY A 209 22.75 -10.29 14.24
CA GLY A 209 23.38 -11.59 14.03
C GLY A 209 22.89 -12.28 12.75
N THR A 210 21.64 -12.74 12.70
CA THR A 210 21.12 -13.48 11.52
C THR A 210 20.82 -12.58 10.33
N GLY A 211 20.47 -11.32 10.57
CA GLY A 211 20.03 -10.35 9.57
C GLY A 211 18.65 -10.64 8.98
N GLN A 212 17.94 -11.69 9.44
CA GLN A 212 16.59 -12.03 8.99
C GLN A 212 15.63 -10.88 9.28
N TYR A 213 14.66 -10.65 8.39
CA TYR A 213 13.67 -9.60 8.62
C TYR A 213 12.80 -9.92 9.85
N PHE A 214 12.54 -8.89 10.66
CA PHE A 214 11.81 -9.04 11.91
C PHE A 214 10.32 -9.33 11.68
N PHE A 215 9.69 -8.70 10.70
CA PHE A 215 8.27 -8.93 10.37
C PHE A 215 8.11 -10.09 9.37
N ASP A 216 7.06 -10.89 9.56
CA ASP A 216 6.73 -12.05 8.73
C ASP A 216 5.51 -11.82 7.85
N GLN A 217 4.62 -10.94 8.28
CA GLN A 217 3.40 -10.61 7.55
C GLN A 217 3.11 -9.11 7.66
N VAL A 218 2.49 -8.56 6.62
CA VAL A 218 2.09 -7.15 6.52
C VAL A 218 0.63 -7.09 6.15
N ILE A 219 -0.22 -6.61 7.06
CA ILE A 219 -1.63 -6.31 6.80
C ILE A 219 -1.72 -4.87 6.30
N LEU A 220 -2.25 -4.71 5.08
CA LEU A 220 -2.59 -3.42 4.49
C LEU A 220 -3.93 -2.97 5.09
N PHE A 221 -3.89 -2.13 6.12
CA PHE A 221 -5.08 -1.68 6.86
C PHE A 221 -5.56 -0.30 6.35
N SER A 222 -6.73 -0.21 5.70
CA SER A 222 -7.57 -1.32 5.23
C SER A 222 -8.35 -0.99 3.95
N GLY A 223 -8.64 -2.04 3.16
CA GLY A 223 -9.83 -2.03 2.30
C GLY A 223 -11.10 -2.12 3.15
N ASN A 224 -12.25 -1.95 2.51
CA ASN A 224 -13.52 -1.80 3.18
C ASN A 224 -14.62 -2.64 2.54
N ILE A 225 -15.49 -3.20 3.37
CA ILE A 225 -16.77 -3.76 2.90
C ILE A 225 -17.80 -2.63 2.81
N ASN A 226 -18.37 -2.45 1.61
CA ASN A 226 -19.38 -1.44 1.34
C ASN A 226 -20.52 -2.02 0.48
N TYR A 227 -21.64 -1.30 0.42
CA TYR A 227 -22.79 -1.63 -0.42
C TYR A 227 -22.98 -0.60 -1.53
N ASN A 228 -23.05 -1.06 -2.77
CA ASN A 228 -23.34 -0.20 -3.92
C ASN A 228 -24.86 -0.13 -4.13
N LEU A 229 -25.44 1.08 -4.00
CA LEU A 229 -26.88 1.29 -4.17
C LEU A 229 -27.37 1.11 -5.61
N GLU A 230 -26.50 1.35 -6.59
CA GLU A 230 -26.84 1.27 -8.01
C GLU A 230 -26.85 -0.19 -8.50
N THR A 231 -25.78 -0.94 -8.18
CA THR A 231 -25.67 -2.36 -8.59
C THR A 231 -26.37 -3.31 -7.61
N GLN A 232 -26.68 -2.84 -6.39
CA GLN A 232 -27.22 -3.64 -5.29
C GLN A 232 -26.28 -4.76 -4.83
N GLU A 233 -24.97 -4.57 -4.99
CA GLU A 233 -23.95 -5.54 -4.63
C GLU A 233 -23.10 -5.05 -3.45
N VAL A 234 -22.69 -6.01 -2.61
CA VAL A 234 -21.65 -5.79 -1.60
C VAL A 234 -20.30 -5.94 -2.28
N TYR A 235 -19.40 -4.99 -2.04
CA TYR A 235 -18.12 -4.93 -2.72
C TYR A 235 -16.99 -4.46 -1.81
N ASN A 236 -15.75 -4.73 -2.23
CA ASN A 236 -14.53 -4.28 -1.56
C ASN A 236 -14.15 -2.90 -2.11
N TYR A 237 -14.46 -1.87 -1.34
CA TYR A 237 -13.99 -0.52 -1.56
C TYR A 237 -12.55 -0.37 -1.08
N ASN A 238 -11.69 0.21 -1.92
CA ASN A 238 -10.34 0.61 -1.51
C ASN A 238 -10.26 2.13 -1.62
N ASN A 239 -9.87 2.80 -0.55
CA ASN A 239 -9.59 4.24 -0.62
C ASN A 239 -8.37 4.52 -1.53
N GLU A 240 -8.07 5.80 -1.76
CA GLU A 240 -6.96 6.22 -2.63
C GLU A 240 -5.59 5.66 -2.21
N ASN A 241 -5.33 5.50 -0.90
CA ASN A 241 -4.03 5.04 -0.39
C ASN A 241 -3.85 3.53 -0.61
N ILE A 242 -4.88 2.74 -0.30
CA ILE A 242 -4.86 1.30 -0.59
C ILE A 242 -4.80 1.09 -2.10
N SER A 243 -5.60 1.84 -2.87
CA SER A 243 -5.61 1.74 -4.33
C SER A 243 -4.23 2.05 -4.92
N HIS A 244 -3.54 3.08 -4.43
CA HIS A 244 -2.19 3.44 -4.86
C HIS A 244 -1.18 2.32 -4.63
N VAL A 245 -1.14 1.77 -3.40
CA VAL A 245 -0.22 0.69 -3.04
C VAL A 245 -0.48 -0.58 -3.86
N LEU A 246 -1.75 -0.90 -4.12
CA LEU A 246 -2.15 -2.04 -4.95
C LEU A 246 -1.82 -1.81 -6.44
N GLN A 247 -2.08 -0.62 -6.97
CA GLN A 247 -1.79 -0.25 -8.36
C GLN A 247 -0.28 -0.33 -8.65
N TYR A 248 0.54 0.00 -7.66
CA TYR A 248 2.00 0.03 -7.76
C TYR A 248 2.64 -1.10 -6.95
N LYS A 249 2.03 -2.29 -6.99
CA LYS A 249 2.47 -3.48 -6.23
C LYS A 249 3.93 -3.86 -6.48
N GLU A 250 4.48 -3.63 -7.67
CA GLU A 250 5.88 -3.97 -7.96
C GLU A 250 6.86 -3.10 -7.15
N LYS A 251 6.46 -1.87 -6.79
CA LYS A 251 7.23 -0.99 -5.91
C LYS A 251 7.00 -1.31 -4.44
N TYR A 252 5.73 -1.41 -4.01
CA TYR A 252 5.41 -1.40 -2.58
C TYR A 252 5.23 -2.79 -1.95
N LEU A 253 4.89 -3.82 -2.74
CA LEU A 253 4.48 -5.13 -2.21
C LEU A 253 5.43 -6.26 -2.59
N GLU A 254 5.84 -6.34 -3.86
CA GLU A 254 6.71 -7.41 -4.34
C GLU A 254 8.04 -7.51 -3.57
N PRO A 255 8.72 -6.40 -3.18
CA PRO A 255 9.94 -6.50 -2.37
C PRO A 255 9.73 -7.21 -1.03
N LEU A 256 8.56 -7.03 -0.40
CA LEU A 256 8.20 -7.72 0.85
C LEU A 256 8.06 -9.23 0.61
N GLN A 257 7.31 -9.60 -0.43
CA GLN A 257 7.04 -10.99 -0.79
C GLN A 257 8.30 -11.73 -1.24
N GLN A 258 9.19 -11.06 -1.98
CA GLN A 258 10.49 -11.59 -2.38
C GLN A 258 11.40 -11.89 -1.18
N LYS A 259 11.13 -11.28 -0.02
CA LYS A 259 11.79 -11.57 1.25
C LYS A 259 10.99 -12.48 2.18
N GLY A 260 9.98 -13.14 1.63
CA GLY A 260 9.20 -14.17 2.29
C GLY A 260 8.02 -13.65 3.10
N MET A 261 7.85 -12.33 3.21
CA MET A 261 6.74 -11.76 3.96
C MET A 261 5.41 -12.03 3.26
N LYS A 262 4.36 -12.29 4.04
CA LYS A 262 2.98 -12.41 3.53
C LYS A 262 2.31 -11.04 3.51
N VAL A 263 1.73 -10.65 2.38
CA VAL A 263 1.01 -9.37 2.24
C VAL A 263 -0.49 -9.62 2.23
N ILE A 264 -1.19 -9.08 3.22
CA ILE A 264 -2.59 -9.39 3.54
C ILE A 264 -3.45 -8.14 3.34
N LEU A 265 -4.61 -8.25 2.69
CA LEU A 265 -5.56 -7.13 2.60
C LEU A 265 -6.45 -7.10 3.85
N GLY A 266 -6.43 -6.01 4.62
CA GLY A 266 -7.40 -5.79 5.68
C GLY A 266 -8.77 -5.42 5.10
N ILE A 267 -9.85 -5.95 5.70
CA ILE A 267 -11.24 -5.70 5.34
C ILE A 267 -11.97 -5.21 6.59
N LEU A 268 -12.41 -3.96 6.56
CA LEU A 268 -13.05 -3.26 7.66
C LEU A 268 -14.44 -2.74 7.26
N GLY A 269 -15.39 -2.66 8.18
CA GLY A 269 -16.64 -1.94 7.91
C GLY A 269 -16.40 -0.46 7.61
N ASN A 270 -17.35 0.19 6.92
CA ASN A 270 -17.19 1.57 6.47
C ASN A 270 -18.51 2.35 6.44
N HIS A 271 -19.15 2.39 7.59
CA HIS A 271 -20.28 3.25 7.93
C HIS A 271 -21.53 3.10 7.04
N ASP A 272 -21.68 1.98 6.36
CA ASP A 272 -22.90 1.62 5.63
C ASP A 272 -23.52 0.30 6.12
N ARG A 273 -24.53 -0.19 5.38
CA ARG A 273 -25.32 -1.37 5.77
C ARG A 273 -24.56 -2.69 5.68
N ALA A 274 -23.46 -2.76 4.94
CA ALA A 274 -22.71 -4.00 4.77
C ALA A 274 -21.73 -4.19 5.93
N ALA A 275 -21.69 -5.41 6.45
CA ALA A 275 -20.82 -5.81 7.53
C ALA A 275 -20.32 -7.23 7.30
N ILE A 276 -19.14 -7.54 7.84
CA ILE A 276 -18.57 -8.89 7.86
C ILE A 276 -19.55 -9.90 8.48
N THR A 277 -20.36 -9.43 9.42
CA THR A 277 -21.27 -10.24 10.22
C THR A 277 -22.66 -10.43 9.64
N ASN A 278 -23.08 -9.64 8.63
CA ASN A 278 -24.50 -9.54 8.30
C ASN A 278 -24.87 -9.91 6.85
N LEU A 279 -23.97 -10.51 6.08
CA LEU A 279 -24.28 -10.98 4.73
C LEU A 279 -25.10 -12.28 4.77
N SER A 280 -26.01 -12.48 3.82
CA SER A 280 -26.64 -13.80 3.61
C SER A 280 -25.61 -14.85 3.15
N VAL A 281 -26.01 -16.12 3.05
CA VAL A 281 -25.11 -17.18 2.53
C VAL A 281 -24.66 -16.86 1.11
N GLU A 282 -25.58 -16.38 0.26
CA GLU A 282 -25.30 -15.93 -1.10
C GLU A 282 -24.39 -14.70 -1.07
N GLY A 283 -24.69 -13.72 -0.22
CA GLY A 283 -23.85 -12.53 -0.04
C GLY A 283 -22.40 -12.88 0.36
N CYS A 284 -22.22 -13.82 1.29
CA CYS A 284 -20.90 -14.32 1.67
C CYS A 284 -20.16 -14.97 0.49
N LYS A 285 -20.85 -15.79 -0.32
CA LYS A 285 -20.26 -16.41 -1.52
C LYS A 285 -19.83 -15.38 -2.55
N HIS A 286 -20.69 -14.40 -2.83
CA HIS A 286 -20.40 -13.33 -3.78
C HIS A 286 -19.21 -12.49 -3.31
N PHE A 287 -19.25 -12.01 -2.06
CA PHE A 287 -18.17 -11.19 -1.52
C PHE A 287 -16.85 -11.96 -1.41
N ALA A 288 -16.89 -13.27 -1.09
CA ALA A 288 -15.69 -14.12 -1.12
C ALA A 288 -15.07 -14.21 -2.53
N GLN A 289 -15.87 -14.27 -3.60
CA GLN A 289 -15.34 -14.24 -4.97
C GLN A 289 -14.76 -12.88 -5.33
N GLU A 290 -15.35 -11.79 -4.86
CA GLU A 290 -14.79 -10.47 -5.05
C GLU A 290 -13.42 -10.33 -4.35
N LEU A 291 -13.31 -10.77 -3.10
CA LEU A 291 -12.03 -10.78 -2.38
C LEU A 291 -10.99 -11.64 -3.08
N LYS A 292 -11.37 -12.82 -3.58
CA LYS A 292 -10.50 -13.66 -4.41
C LYS A 292 -9.99 -12.89 -5.64
N ALA A 293 -10.87 -12.22 -6.37
CA ALA A 293 -10.49 -11.46 -7.56
C ALA A 293 -9.47 -10.36 -7.24
N LYS A 294 -9.63 -9.65 -6.11
CA LYS A 294 -8.65 -8.64 -5.65
C LYS A 294 -7.32 -9.30 -5.25
N VAL A 295 -7.37 -10.36 -4.44
CA VAL A 295 -6.18 -11.09 -4.00
C VAL A 295 -5.39 -11.65 -5.18
N GLU A 296 -6.05 -12.19 -6.21
CA GLU A 296 -5.40 -12.71 -7.41
C GLU A 296 -4.83 -11.59 -8.30
N ALA A 297 -5.61 -10.52 -8.56
CA ALA A 297 -5.16 -9.41 -9.41
C ALA A 297 -3.89 -8.72 -8.88
N TYR A 298 -3.82 -8.55 -7.55
CA TYR A 298 -2.69 -7.90 -6.89
C TYR A 298 -1.67 -8.88 -6.31
N ASN A 299 -1.83 -10.19 -6.54
CA ASN A 299 -0.96 -11.25 -6.03
C ASN A 299 -0.76 -11.19 -4.50
N LEU A 300 -1.81 -10.93 -3.74
CA LEU A 300 -1.77 -10.88 -2.28
C LEU A 300 -1.76 -12.30 -1.69
N ASP A 301 -1.37 -12.42 -0.42
CA ASP A 301 -1.27 -13.69 0.29
C ASP A 301 -2.53 -14.06 1.09
N GLY A 302 -3.48 -13.14 1.26
CA GLY A 302 -4.72 -13.40 2.00
C GLY A 302 -5.52 -12.16 2.37
N VAL A 303 -6.47 -12.35 3.28
CA VAL A 303 -7.33 -11.30 3.86
C VAL A 303 -7.34 -11.35 5.39
N PHE A 304 -7.56 -10.20 6.01
CA PHE A 304 -7.76 -10.02 7.45
C PHE A 304 -9.11 -9.33 7.68
N PHE A 305 -10.02 -9.97 8.41
CA PHE A 305 -11.34 -9.42 8.71
C PHE A 305 -11.38 -8.75 10.07
N ASP A 306 -11.89 -7.52 10.07
CA ASP A 306 -12.08 -6.69 11.25
C ASP A 306 -13.50 -6.12 11.28
N ASP A 307 -14.33 -6.63 12.21
CA ASP A 307 -15.75 -6.25 12.33
C ASP A 307 -15.92 -5.01 13.22
N GLU A 308 -15.56 -3.87 12.65
CA GLU A 308 -15.81 -2.55 13.22
C GLU A 308 -16.45 -1.61 12.18
N TYR A 309 -17.07 -0.54 12.68
CA TYR A 309 -17.52 0.62 11.89
C TYR A 309 -18.65 0.40 10.86
N SER A 310 -19.32 -0.75 10.81
CA SER A 310 -20.55 -0.91 10.01
C SER A 310 -21.81 -0.37 10.71
N ASN A 311 -22.77 0.14 9.92
CA ASN A 311 -24.07 0.63 10.38
C ASN A 311 -25.17 -0.39 10.03
N THR A 312 -25.26 -1.44 10.86
CA THR A 312 -26.25 -2.52 10.70
C THR A 312 -27.61 -2.15 11.32
N GLY A 313 -28.66 -2.91 11.00
CA GLY A 313 -29.98 -2.76 11.66
C GLY A 313 -31.18 -2.56 10.72
N GLY A 314 -30.95 -2.38 9.42
CA GLY A 314 -32.03 -2.39 8.43
C GLY A 314 -32.38 -3.79 7.92
N SER A 315 -33.64 -4.01 7.55
CA SER A 315 -34.09 -5.23 6.87
C SER A 315 -33.96 -5.06 5.36
N TYR A 316 -32.85 -5.54 4.80
CA TYR A 316 -32.54 -5.45 3.37
C TYR A 316 -32.37 -6.85 2.76
N PRO A 317 -32.85 -7.11 1.53
CA PRO A 317 -32.53 -8.34 0.81
C PRO A 317 -31.02 -8.55 0.73
N GLY A 318 -30.56 -9.80 0.91
CA GLY A 318 -29.13 -10.14 0.91
C GLY A 318 -28.41 -9.93 2.25
N PHE A 319 -29.09 -9.41 3.27
CA PHE A 319 -28.56 -9.21 4.61
C PHE A 319 -29.35 -9.99 5.67
N VAL A 320 -28.69 -10.37 6.75
CA VAL A 320 -29.24 -11.06 7.92
C VAL A 320 -29.04 -10.22 9.18
N SER A 321 -29.65 -10.61 10.30
CA SER A 321 -29.56 -9.88 11.57
C SER A 321 -28.19 -9.95 12.27
N GLY A 322 -27.23 -10.70 11.72
CA GLY A 322 -25.86 -10.83 12.24
C GLY A 322 -25.40 -12.30 12.34
N GLY A 323 -24.19 -12.50 12.86
CA GLY A 323 -23.64 -13.84 13.17
C GLY A 323 -23.04 -14.62 12.01
N ASN A 324 -22.98 -14.04 10.80
CA ASN A 324 -22.49 -14.71 9.59
C ASN A 324 -21.00 -14.50 9.29
N ALA A 325 -20.22 -13.94 10.22
CA ALA A 325 -18.77 -13.82 10.06
C ALA A 325 -18.10 -15.18 9.81
N SER A 326 -18.57 -16.26 10.47
CA SER A 326 -18.05 -17.62 10.24
C SER A 326 -18.34 -18.11 8.83
N ARG A 327 -19.55 -17.81 8.31
CA ARG A 327 -19.93 -18.14 6.94
C ARG A 327 -19.06 -17.39 5.93
N LEU A 328 -18.81 -16.10 6.14
CA LEU A 328 -17.92 -15.33 5.26
C LEU A 328 -16.52 -15.94 5.26
N CYS A 329 -15.91 -16.16 6.43
CA CYS A 329 -14.58 -16.78 6.54
C CYS A 329 -14.51 -18.15 5.84
N TYR A 330 -15.54 -18.98 6.03
CA TYR A 330 -15.65 -20.29 5.37
C TYR A 330 -15.70 -20.17 3.83
N GLU A 331 -16.57 -19.32 3.28
CA GLU A 331 -16.67 -19.15 1.82
C GLU A 331 -15.40 -18.51 1.24
N THR A 332 -14.77 -17.58 1.96
CA THR A 332 -13.49 -16.98 1.61
C THR A 332 -12.39 -18.04 1.55
N LYS A 333 -12.24 -18.88 2.58
CA LYS A 333 -11.26 -19.98 2.56
C LYS A 333 -11.56 -20.96 1.42
N LYS A 334 -12.81 -21.32 1.22
CA LYS A 334 -13.24 -22.23 0.15
C LYS A 334 -12.92 -21.67 -1.24
N ALA A 335 -13.10 -20.37 -1.45
CA ALA A 335 -12.81 -19.71 -2.73
C ALA A 335 -11.31 -19.64 -3.04
N MET A 336 -10.47 -19.48 -2.01
CA MET A 336 -9.01 -19.36 -2.12
C MET A 336 -8.27 -20.17 -1.04
N PRO A 337 -8.24 -21.52 -1.15
CA PRO A 337 -7.76 -22.40 -0.08
C PRO A 337 -6.26 -22.25 0.23
N ASN A 338 -5.47 -21.77 -0.73
CA ASN A 338 -4.03 -21.54 -0.57
C ASN A 338 -3.67 -20.15 -0.01
N LYS A 339 -4.67 -19.32 0.31
CA LYS A 339 -4.51 -17.96 0.82
C LYS A 339 -4.90 -17.90 2.30
N LEU A 340 -4.31 -16.95 3.02
CA LEU A 340 -4.57 -16.75 4.44
C LEU A 340 -5.94 -16.08 4.65
N VAL A 341 -6.67 -16.54 5.65
CA VAL A 341 -7.89 -15.95 6.19
C VAL A 341 -7.62 -15.71 7.67
N GLN A 342 -7.50 -14.44 8.02
CA GLN A 342 -7.17 -13.97 9.35
C GLN A 342 -8.34 -13.18 9.91
N VAL A 343 -8.47 -13.19 11.23
CA VAL A 343 -9.54 -12.44 11.90
C VAL A 343 -8.99 -11.69 13.10
N TYR A 344 -9.54 -10.50 13.33
CA TYR A 344 -9.35 -9.80 14.58
C TYR A 344 -10.24 -10.41 15.65
N VAL A 345 -9.70 -10.66 16.85
CA VAL A 345 -10.48 -11.16 18.01
C VAL A 345 -11.22 -9.99 18.63
N TYR A 346 -12.17 -9.45 17.88
CA TYR A 346 -12.98 -8.30 18.25
C TYR A 346 -14.32 -8.36 17.51
N GLY A 347 -15.30 -7.54 17.92
CA GLY A 347 -16.61 -7.47 17.28
C GLY A 347 -17.26 -8.85 17.08
N GLY A 348 -17.93 -9.05 15.96
CA GLY A 348 -18.52 -10.33 15.59
C GLY A 348 -17.55 -11.36 15.02
N THR A 349 -16.25 -11.07 14.95
CA THR A 349 -15.20 -12.06 14.67
C THR A 349 -14.55 -12.62 15.94
N THR A 350 -14.93 -12.15 17.13
CA THR A 350 -14.44 -12.64 18.44
C THR A 350 -14.67 -14.15 18.63
N ASN A 351 -15.84 -14.65 18.25
CA ASN A 351 -16.19 -16.07 18.32
C ASN A 351 -16.74 -16.51 16.97
N LEU A 352 -16.23 -17.61 16.43
CA LEU A 352 -16.74 -18.21 15.21
C LEU A 352 -17.29 -19.60 15.50
N TYR A 353 -18.20 -20.04 14.64
CA TYR A 353 -18.95 -21.27 14.82
C TYR A 353 -18.78 -22.19 13.61
N SER A 354 -19.13 -23.46 13.79
CA SER A 354 -19.03 -24.43 12.72
C SER A 354 -19.93 -24.07 11.53
N VAL A 355 -19.41 -24.22 10.32
CA VAL A 355 -20.14 -24.00 9.07
C VAL A 355 -20.06 -25.28 8.26
N GLU A 356 -21.21 -25.85 7.89
CA GLU A 356 -21.27 -27.10 7.09
C GLU A 356 -20.44 -28.24 7.69
N GLY A 357 -20.43 -28.37 9.02
CA GLY A 357 -19.68 -29.39 9.75
C GLY A 357 -18.17 -29.13 9.85
N LYS A 358 -17.68 -28.00 9.32
CA LYS A 358 -16.30 -27.55 9.46
C LYS A 358 -16.13 -26.62 10.65
N GLN A 359 -15.12 -26.89 11.47
CA GLN A 359 -14.80 -26.05 12.63
C GLN A 359 -14.01 -24.79 12.19
N PRO A 360 -14.08 -23.67 12.94
CA PRO A 360 -13.37 -22.44 12.59
C PRO A 360 -11.88 -22.60 12.30
N GLY A 361 -11.18 -23.45 13.05
CA GLY A 361 -9.77 -23.74 12.80
C GLY A 361 -9.46 -24.42 11.46
N GLU A 362 -10.47 -24.91 10.74
CA GLU A 362 -10.31 -25.45 9.38
C GLU A 362 -10.42 -24.35 8.31
N PHE A 363 -10.93 -23.16 8.65
CA PHE A 363 -11.13 -22.07 7.67
C PHE A 363 -10.59 -20.70 8.08
N VAL A 364 -10.07 -20.56 9.31
CA VAL A 364 -9.33 -19.39 9.78
C VAL A 364 -7.93 -19.83 10.15
N ASP A 365 -6.91 -19.27 9.50
CA ASP A 365 -5.51 -19.63 9.76
C ASP A 365 -4.93 -18.86 10.95
N CYS A 366 -5.41 -17.63 11.19
CA CYS A 366 -4.92 -16.78 12.27
C CYS A 366 -6.05 -16.07 13.02
N GLY A 367 -6.12 -16.28 14.33
CA GLY A 367 -6.86 -15.40 15.26
C GLY A 367 -5.89 -14.43 15.93
N ILE A 368 -6.10 -13.13 15.73
CA ILE A 368 -5.18 -12.08 16.19
C ILE A 368 -5.87 -11.27 17.30
N HIS A 369 -5.35 -11.36 18.52
CA HIS A 369 -5.92 -10.66 19.67
C HIS A 369 -5.88 -9.13 19.53
N ASP A 370 -6.84 -8.49 20.19
CA ASP A 370 -6.76 -7.07 20.54
C ASP A 370 -5.51 -6.77 21.40
N TYR A 371 -5.18 -5.50 21.54
CA TYR A 371 -4.01 -5.01 22.24
C TYR A 371 -3.92 -5.60 23.65
N GLY A 372 -2.87 -6.38 23.91
CA GLY A 372 -2.64 -7.01 25.21
C GLY A 372 -3.54 -8.20 25.54
N GLY A 373 -4.40 -8.64 24.61
CA GLY A 373 -5.17 -9.87 24.74
C GLY A 373 -4.26 -11.09 24.72
N THR A 374 -4.37 -11.98 25.72
CA THR A 374 -3.44 -13.10 25.88
C THR A 374 -4.09 -14.43 26.24
N SER A 375 -5.42 -14.53 26.21
CA SER A 375 -6.12 -15.78 26.46
C SER A 375 -5.92 -16.77 25.30
N ASP A 376 -5.96 -18.06 25.61
CA ASP A 376 -6.04 -19.11 24.60
C ASP A 376 -7.32 -18.94 23.76
N LEU A 377 -7.23 -19.16 22.44
CA LEU A 377 -8.31 -18.95 21.49
C LEU A 377 -9.01 -20.25 21.07
N SER A 378 -8.70 -21.39 21.70
CA SER A 378 -9.33 -22.69 21.37
C SER A 378 -10.86 -22.66 21.49
N ASN A 379 -11.39 -21.87 22.42
CA ASN A 379 -12.84 -21.70 22.60
C ASN A 379 -13.45 -20.72 21.58
N ASN A 380 -12.70 -19.68 21.19
CA ASN A 380 -13.11 -18.69 20.20
C ASN A 380 -13.16 -19.29 18.78
N TYR A 381 -12.18 -20.14 18.47
CA TYR A 381 -12.01 -20.80 17.17
C TYR A 381 -11.73 -22.29 17.36
N PRO A 382 -12.74 -23.13 17.64
CA PRO A 382 -12.55 -24.57 17.79
C PRO A 382 -11.76 -25.19 16.64
N GLY A 383 -10.82 -26.07 16.99
CA GLY A 383 -9.92 -26.74 16.04
C GLY A 383 -8.70 -25.92 15.59
N MET A 384 -8.59 -24.64 15.96
CA MET A 384 -7.42 -23.82 15.62
C MET A 384 -6.20 -24.29 16.43
N PRO A 385 -5.06 -24.60 15.79
CA PRO A 385 -3.83 -24.92 16.52
C PRO A 385 -3.27 -23.65 17.19
N LYS A 386 -2.53 -23.80 18.30
CA LYS A 386 -1.88 -22.67 18.97
C LYS A 386 -0.98 -21.84 18.04
N SER A 387 -0.37 -22.46 17.04
CA SER A 387 0.43 -21.77 16.01
C SER A 387 -0.37 -20.78 15.15
N GLY A 388 -1.70 -20.88 15.13
CA GLY A 388 -2.60 -19.90 14.50
C GLY A 388 -3.10 -18.81 15.46
N MET A 389 -2.68 -18.82 16.72
CA MET A 389 -3.14 -17.85 17.72
C MET A 389 -2.05 -16.81 17.97
N PHE A 390 -2.36 -15.55 17.67
CA PHE A 390 -1.47 -14.42 17.84
C PHE A 390 -1.94 -13.60 19.05
N LEU A 391 -1.05 -13.49 20.04
CA LEU A 391 -1.38 -12.93 21.35
C LEU A 391 -0.53 -11.68 21.64
N GLY A 392 -0.93 -10.90 22.64
CA GLY A 392 -0.12 -9.83 23.21
C GLY A 392 0.15 -8.67 22.26
N SER A 393 -0.80 -8.38 21.36
CA SER A 393 -0.66 -7.37 20.31
C SER A 393 -0.26 -6.00 20.86
N VAL A 394 0.54 -5.30 20.08
CA VAL A 394 1.09 -3.97 20.37
C VAL A 394 0.31 -2.91 19.62
N GLU A 395 0.12 -1.76 20.25
CA GLU A 395 -0.32 -0.54 19.57
C GLU A 395 0.77 0.55 19.71
N CYS A 396 1.45 0.84 18.60
CA CYS A 396 2.50 1.84 18.52
C CYS A 396 2.03 3.27 18.88
N ALA A 397 0.87 3.72 18.39
CA ALA A 397 0.45 5.12 18.59
C ALA A 397 0.08 5.39 20.06
N ARG A 398 -0.48 4.39 20.74
CA ARG A 398 -0.77 4.43 22.19
C ARG A 398 0.42 4.05 23.07
N ASN A 399 1.56 3.67 22.48
CA ASN A 399 2.71 3.09 23.18
C ASN A 399 2.30 1.94 24.13
N TYR A 400 1.39 1.09 23.66
CA TYR A 400 0.80 0.01 24.45
C TYR A 400 1.41 -1.33 24.04
N ALA A 401 2.01 -2.04 24.99
CA ALA A 401 2.61 -3.36 24.78
C ALA A 401 2.60 -4.19 26.06
N SER A 402 2.63 -5.52 25.90
CA SER A 402 2.72 -6.46 27.03
C SER A 402 4.12 -6.50 27.66
N PRO A 403 4.27 -6.94 28.92
CA PRO A 403 5.58 -7.22 29.51
C PRO A 403 6.28 -8.40 28.83
N SER A 404 7.61 -8.52 28.97
CA SER A 404 8.40 -9.58 28.31
C SER A 404 7.91 -10.99 28.63
N SER A 405 7.43 -11.22 29.86
CA SER A 405 6.90 -12.50 30.32
C SER A 405 5.73 -13.01 29.48
N VAL A 406 4.96 -12.12 28.83
CA VAL A 406 3.90 -12.53 27.89
C VAL A 406 4.51 -13.09 26.61
N TYR A 407 5.52 -12.44 26.04
CA TYR A 407 6.19 -12.91 24.84
C TYR A 407 7.00 -14.19 25.09
N ASP A 408 7.60 -14.33 26.27
CA ASP A 408 8.24 -15.59 26.70
C ASP A 408 7.21 -16.72 26.78
N ARG A 409 6.01 -16.44 27.31
CA ARG A 409 4.91 -17.41 27.37
C ARG A 409 4.41 -17.80 25.99
N ILE A 410 4.25 -16.85 25.07
CA ILE A 410 3.87 -17.11 23.67
C ILE A 410 4.80 -18.17 23.06
N LYS A 411 6.11 -17.98 23.24
CA LYS A 411 7.13 -18.94 22.80
C LYS A 411 7.05 -20.28 23.52
N SER A 412 7.04 -20.28 24.85
CA SER A 412 7.13 -21.53 25.63
C SER A 412 5.90 -22.41 25.50
N GLU A 413 4.73 -21.81 25.24
CA GLU A 413 3.46 -22.53 25.11
C GLU A 413 3.08 -22.87 23.66
N GLY A 414 3.91 -22.50 22.68
CA GLY A 414 3.73 -22.87 21.27
C GLY A 414 2.68 -22.05 20.51
N TYR A 415 2.42 -20.81 20.95
CA TYR A 415 1.57 -19.87 20.23
C TYR A 415 2.25 -19.32 18.97
N GLY A 416 1.46 -18.84 18.00
CA GLY A 416 1.97 -18.42 16.68
C GLY A 416 2.85 -17.19 16.68
N GLY A 417 2.59 -16.26 17.61
CA GLY A 417 3.36 -15.02 17.70
C GLY A 417 2.55 -13.84 18.21
N THR A 418 2.86 -12.66 17.67
CA THR A 418 2.21 -11.40 18.05
C THR A 418 1.98 -10.48 16.86
N MET A 419 1.19 -9.42 17.04
CA MET A 419 0.92 -8.39 16.05
C MET A 419 1.39 -7.02 16.57
N VAL A 420 1.89 -6.18 15.67
CA VAL A 420 2.27 -4.78 15.91
C VAL A 420 1.41 -3.90 15.02
N PHE A 421 0.50 -3.14 15.62
CA PHE A 421 -0.37 -2.20 14.93
C PHE A 421 0.27 -0.82 14.86
N GLY A 422 -0.01 -0.07 13.80
CA GLY A 422 0.34 1.34 13.69
C GLY A 422 1.84 1.60 13.51
N LEU A 423 2.60 0.65 12.96
CA LEU A 423 4.03 0.85 12.68
C LEU A 423 4.24 2.04 11.73
N ASP A 424 4.97 3.08 12.17
CA ASP A 424 5.25 4.27 11.37
C ASP A 424 6.57 4.94 11.82
N PRO A 425 7.38 5.51 10.91
CA PRO A 425 8.65 6.15 11.27
C PRO A 425 8.59 7.22 12.37
N LYS A 426 7.44 7.83 12.65
CA LYS A 426 7.27 8.85 13.70
C LYS A 426 6.99 8.24 15.08
N ARG A 427 6.50 7.00 15.15
CA ARG A 427 5.97 6.39 16.40
C ARG A 427 6.49 4.97 16.68
N THR A 428 7.39 4.41 15.85
CA THR A 428 7.98 3.08 16.08
C THR A 428 8.63 2.96 17.46
N PRO A 429 8.12 2.10 18.37
CA PRO A 429 8.70 1.90 19.68
C PRO A 429 9.79 0.83 19.63
N LEU A 430 11.03 1.20 19.27
CA LEU A 430 12.13 0.23 19.06
C LEU A 430 12.44 -0.61 20.32
N GLU A 431 12.24 -0.05 21.52
CA GLU A 431 12.38 -0.80 22.78
C GLU A 431 11.35 -1.93 22.91
N VAL A 432 10.12 -1.71 22.44
CA VAL A 432 9.07 -2.75 22.42
C VAL A 432 9.41 -3.82 21.38
N LEU A 433 9.89 -3.43 20.19
CA LEU A 433 10.33 -4.40 19.18
C LEU A 433 11.48 -5.27 19.70
N ASN A 434 12.46 -4.66 20.39
CA ASN A 434 13.55 -5.38 21.06
C ASN A 434 13.02 -6.34 22.14
N ARG A 435 12.04 -5.94 22.94
CA ARG A 435 11.41 -6.80 23.95
C ARG A 435 10.82 -8.06 23.33
N ILE A 436 10.05 -7.91 22.26
CA ILE A 436 9.46 -9.05 21.51
C ILE A 436 10.58 -9.93 20.93
N SER A 437 11.53 -9.30 20.24
CA SER A 437 12.60 -9.99 19.54
C SER A 437 13.54 -10.76 20.48
N GLN A 438 13.83 -10.22 21.66
CA GLN A 438 14.61 -10.91 22.68
C GLN A 438 13.89 -12.15 23.20
N ALA A 439 12.59 -12.04 23.52
CA ALA A 439 11.80 -13.19 23.96
C ALA A 439 11.71 -14.27 22.87
N PHE A 440 11.35 -13.88 21.64
CA PHE A 440 11.13 -14.83 20.54
C PHE A 440 12.45 -15.43 20.04
N TYR A 441 13.46 -14.59 19.78
CA TYR A 441 14.62 -14.95 18.98
C TYR A 441 15.97 -14.76 19.70
N GLY A 442 16.00 -14.20 20.90
CA GLY A 442 17.24 -13.95 21.66
C GLY A 442 18.17 -12.93 20.99
N ALA A 443 17.62 -12.02 20.17
CA ALA A 443 18.36 -11.01 19.43
C ALA A 443 17.62 -9.68 19.46
N ASN A 444 18.36 -8.57 19.33
CA ASN A 444 17.78 -7.25 19.14
C ASN A 444 17.35 -7.03 17.69
N VAL A 445 16.40 -6.10 17.51
CA VAL A 445 16.02 -5.55 16.21
C VAL A 445 16.95 -4.40 15.87
N VAL A 446 17.49 -4.43 14.65
CA VAL A 446 18.26 -3.36 14.03
C VAL A 446 17.36 -2.68 13.00
N GLN A 447 17.14 -1.38 13.19
CA GLN A 447 16.47 -0.53 12.20
C GLN A 447 17.52 0.12 11.28
N THR A 448 17.41 -0.11 9.97
CA THR A 448 18.24 0.55 8.95
C THR A 448 17.35 1.29 7.96
N GLY A 449 17.47 2.63 7.95
CA GLY A 449 16.69 3.49 7.06
C GLY A 449 15.26 3.76 7.55
N ILE A 450 14.51 4.45 6.69
CA ILE A 450 13.10 4.80 6.87
C ILE A 450 12.40 4.77 5.51
N TYR A 451 11.12 4.38 5.49
CA TYR A 451 10.23 4.59 4.35
C TYR A 451 9.09 5.49 4.78
N ARG A 452 9.00 6.67 4.17
CA ARG A 452 7.85 7.58 4.36
C ARG A 452 6.85 7.33 3.24
N LYS A 453 5.59 7.68 3.48
CA LYS A 453 4.58 7.80 2.43
C LYS A 453 5.09 8.77 1.35
N ASP A 454 5.14 8.30 0.12
CA ASP A 454 5.67 8.99 -1.07
C ASP A 454 4.61 9.11 -2.18
N TRP A 455 3.34 9.26 -1.79
CA TRP A 455 2.20 9.49 -2.67
C TRP A 455 1.18 10.45 -2.11
#